data_AF-A0A538LRF3-F1
#
_entry.id   AF-A0A538LRF3-F1
#
_cell.length_a   1.000
_cell.length_b   1.000
_cell.length_c   1.000
_cell.angle_alpha   90.00
_cell.angle_beta   90.00
_cell.angle_gamma   90.00
#
_symmetry.space_group_name_H-M   'P 1'
#
loop_
_entity.id
_entity.type
_entity.pdbx_description
1 polymer ?
#
loop_
_entity_poly.entity_id
_entity_poly.type
_entity_poly.pdbx_seq_one_letter_code
_entity_poly.pdbx_strand_id
1 'polypeptide(L)'
;MTVEGANGGEARTRLEAVQAVTDVALAYLELEELLQALLFRTRDILHVDTCAILLLDEDHNELVARAAVGIEEEVEAGVRIPVGGGFAGRIAAERRPVILPVVDHAHVLNPILLEKGIKSMMGVPLMAHDAIVGVMHVGTLQPHEFVQDDVELLVLVAQRAALAIEKARVHQEMVRLDQMKLNFVAIASHELRTPATSVYGLLTTLRARGHELPEDVRVELEDTAWQQSDRLRRLIEQLLDLSRLDARAIEVQPQPLVLGRTLSDMVQGDDVIVEVDPSLAVVADPLVIERVVSNLVANARQHGAPPVRIDAEQKDRHLRISVADCGAGIPEALVPRLFERFEHGGGSGTGLGLAIAKAYANAHGGDLYYEPTKKGARFDLVIPRTG
;
A
#
# COMPACT_ATOMS: atom_id res chain seq x y z
N MET A 1 62.72 -9.89 15.99
CA MET A 1 61.65 -10.74 15.43
C MET A 1 60.43 -10.53 16.33
N THR A 2 59.68 -9.46 16.07
CA THR A 2 58.56 -8.99 16.92
C THR A 2 57.56 -8.26 16.01
N VAL A 3 56.73 -9.03 15.31
CA VAL A 3 55.61 -8.50 14.49
C VAL A 3 54.28 -9.23 14.81
N GLU A 4 54.27 -10.29 15.61
CA GLU A 4 53.05 -11.07 15.89
C GLU A 4 52.13 -10.50 16.99
N GLY A 5 52.53 -9.42 17.68
CA GLY A 5 51.76 -8.86 18.82
C GLY A 5 50.71 -7.78 18.46
N ALA A 6 50.85 -7.09 17.33
CA ALA A 6 49.97 -5.97 16.97
C ALA A 6 48.65 -6.44 16.33
N ASN A 7 48.70 -7.49 15.50
CA ASN A 7 47.57 -7.97 14.71
C ASN A 7 46.45 -8.65 15.55
N GLY A 8 46.80 -9.19 16.72
CA GLY A 8 45.84 -9.82 17.64
C GLY A 8 45.06 -8.82 18.51
N GLY A 9 45.58 -7.61 18.71
CA GLY A 9 44.90 -6.53 19.44
C GLY A 9 43.80 -5.88 18.59
N GLU A 10 44.12 -5.51 17.36
CA GLU A 10 43.16 -4.91 16.41
C GLU A 10 42.01 -5.85 16.04
N ALA A 11 42.29 -7.14 15.82
CA ALA A 11 41.25 -8.13 15.56
C ALA A 11 40.30 -8.32 16.75
N ARG A 12 40.82 -8.19 17.99
CA ARG A 12 40.04 -8.31 19.22
C ARG A 12 39.22 -7.05 19.48
N THR A 13 39.77 -5.86 19.24
CA THR A 13 39.03 -4.59 19.28
C THR A 13 37.95 -4.53 18.19
N ARG A 14 38.22 -5.05 16.98
CA ARG A 14 37.19 -5.23 15.94
C ARG A 14 36.08 -6.17 16.41
N LEU A 15 36.42 -7.34 16.97
CA LEU A 15 35.43 -8.30 17.46
C LEU A 15 34.63 -7.75 18.64
N GLU A 16 35.25 -6.97 19.53
CA GLU A 16 34.60 -6.29 20.66
C GLU A 16 33.70 -5.14 20.18
N ALA A 17 34.10 -4.38 19.17
CA ALA A 17 33.24 -3.37 18.51
C ALA A 17 32.04 -4.02 17.82
N VAL A 18 32.24 -5.17 17.15
CA VAL A 18 31.15 -5.99 16.59
C VAL A 18 30.23 -6.48 17.70
N GLN A 19 30.79 -7.09 18.75
CA GLN A 19 30.02 -7.68 19.86
C GLN A 19 29.26 -6.61 20.67
N ALA A 20 29.83 -5.42 20.85
CA ALA A 20 29.16 -4.28 21.44
C ALA A 20 27.98 -3.79 20.58
N VAL A 21 28.02 -3.94 19.26
CA VAL A 21 26.87 -3.63 18.38
C VAL A 21 25.83 -4.78 18.37
N THR A 22 26.17 -5.96 18.89
CA THR A 22 25.32 -7.18 18.87
C THR A 22 24.63 -7.47 20.21
N ASP A 23 24.45 -6.46 21.07
CA ASP A 23 23.81 -6.66 22.37
C ASP A 23 22.38 -7.19 22.19
N VAL A 24 22.07 -8.33 22.82
CA VAL A 24 20.72 -8.92 22.85
C VAL A 24 19.69 -7.93 23.43
N ALA A 25 20.13 -7.00 24.29
CA ALA A 25 19.32 -5.91 24.82
C ALA A 25 18.77 -4.98 23.73
N LEU A 26 19.53 -4.77 22.65
CA LEU A 26 19.12 -3.96 21.50
C LEU A 26 18.03 -4.63 20.66
N ALA A 27 17.85 -5.95 20.77
CA ALA A 27 16.86 -6.70 19.97
C ALA A 27 15.40 -6.49 20.41
N TYR A 28 15.18 -5.90 21.60
CA TYR A 28 13.84 -5.63 22.17
C TYR A 28 13.45 -4.15 22.13
N LEU A 29 14.33 -3.28 21.65
CA LEU A 29 14.04 -1.87 21.50
C LEU A 29 13.14 -1.62 20.29
N GLU A 30 12.31 -0.58 20.38
CA GLU A 30 11.66 -0.03 19.20
C GLU A 30 12.70 0.47 18.20
N LEU A 31 12.36 0.52 16.91
CA LEU A 31 13.34 0.81 15.84
C LEU A 31 14.08 2.12 16.09
N GLU A 32 13.39 3.16 16.52
CA GLU A 32 13.99 4.48 16.77
C GLU A 32 15.02 4.45 17.92
N GLU A 33 14.68 3.79 19.03
CA GLU A 33 15.56 3.61 20.18
C GLU A 33 16.80 2.78 19.81
N LEU A 34 16.61 1.75 18.98
CA LEU A 34 17.69 0.92 18.46
C LEU A 34 18.66 1.74 17.59
N LEU A 35 18.14 2.52 16.63
CA LEU A 35 18.95 3.35 15.75
C LEU A 35 19.74 4.39 16.56
N GLN A 36 19.10 5.05 17.54
CA GLN A 36 19.80 6.00 18.42
C GLN A 36 20.92 5.33 19.23
N ALA A 37 20.65 4.15 19.81
CA ALA A 37 21.66 3.42 20.57
C ALA A 37 22.85 2.99 19.69
N LEU A 38 22.59 2.59 18.43
CA LEU A 38 23.63 2.30 17.44
C LEU A 38 24.46 3.54 17.11
N LEU A 39 23.83 4.68 16.88
CA LEU A 39 24.54 5.92 16.56
C LEU A 39 25.41 6.41 17.72
N PHE A 40 24.91 6.33 18.96
CA PHE A 40 25.67 6.70 20.15
C PHE A 40 26.96 5.87 20.26
N ARG A 41 26.86 4.54 20.13
CA ARG A 41 28.04 3.65 20.15
C ARG A 41 28.97 3.91 18.97
N THR A 42 28.42 4.17 17.79
CA THR A 42 29.23 4.50 16.60
C THR A 42 30.07 5.75 16.83
N ARG A 43 29.44 6.80 17.38
CA ARG A 43 30.12 8.06 17.68
C ARG A 43 31.32 7.85 18.59
N ASP A 44 31.12 7.06 19.66
CA ASP A 44 32.15 6.80 20.65
C ASP A 44 33.28 5.93 20.11
N ILE A 45 32.99 4.92 19.27
CA ILE A 45 33.99 4.01 18.70
C ILE A 45 34.81 4.70 17.60
N LEU A 46 34.17 5.48 16.72
CA LEU A 46 34.86 6.21 15.65
C LEU A 46 35.45 7.55 16.11
N HIS A 47 35.22 7.96 17.36
CA HIS A 47 35.65 9.25 17.91
C HIS A 47 35.26 10.45 17.04
N VAL A 48 34.04 10.42 16.51
CA VAL A 48 33.45 11.48 15.68
C VAL A 48 32.54 12.38 16.51
N ASP A 49 32.21 13.57 16.02
CA ASP A 49 31.35 14.52 16.73
C ASP A 49 29.87 14.28 16.44
N THR A 50 29.56 13.79 15.23
CA THR A 50 28.19 13.66 14.72
C THR A 50 27.97 12.34 13.98
N CYS A 51 26.77 11.79 14.11
CA CYS A 51 26.30 10.61 13.37
C CYS A 51 24.83 10.79 13.00
N ALA A 52 24.42 10.39 11.80
CA ALA A 52 23.01 10.37 11.41
C ALA A 52 22.68 9.18 10.51
N ILE A 53 21.40 8.78 10.56
CA ILE A 53 20.77 7.81 9.67
C ILE A 53 19.57 8.48 8.99
N LEU A 54 19.57 8.43 7.67
CA LEU A 54 18.47 8.86 6.83
C LEU A 54 17.88 7.62 6.12
N LEU A 55 16.57 7.44 6.19
CA LEU A 55 15.87 6.33 5.52
C LEU A 55 15.27 6.78 4.20
N LEU A 56 15.25 5.88 3.23
CA LEU A 56 14.65 6.15 1.93
C LEU A 56 13.11 6.14 2.02
N ASP A 57 12.51 7.25 1.61
CA ASP A 57 11.11 7.38 1.24
C ASP A 57 10.99 7.05 -0.25
N GLU A 58 10.54 5.82 -0.55
CA GLU A 58 10.42 5.31 -1.93
C GLU A 58 9.37 6.10 -2.75
N ASP A 59 8.33 6.63 -2.11
CA ASP A 59 7.22 7.32 -2.79
C ASP A 59 7.66 8.67 -3.36
N HIS A 60 8.51 9.39 -2.62
CA HIS A 60 9.02 10.70 -3.00
C HIS A 60 10.44 10.67 -3.57
N ASN A 61 11.11 9.51 -3.51
CA ASN A 61 12.52 9.31 -3.87
C ASN A 61 13.47 10.26 -3.12
N GLU A 62 13.27 10.34 -1.80
CA GLU A 62 14.00 11.23 -0.89
C GLU A 62 14.51 10.47 0.34
N LEU A 63 15.63 10.90 0.89
CA LEU A 63 16.17 10.45 2.17
C LEU A 63 15.65 11.34 3.29
N VAL A 64 15.04 10.74 4.31
CA VAL A 64 14.45 11.43 5.45
C VAL A 64 15.25 11.11 6.70
N ALA A 65 15.71 12.13 7.43
CA ALA A 65 16.42 11.94 8.69
C ALA A 65 15.53 11.25 9.73
N ARG A 66 16.04 10.17 10.34
CA ARG A 66 15.29 9.35 11.32
C ARG A 66 15.97 9.21 12.66
N ALA A 67 17.30 9.22 12.68
CA ALA A 67 18.05 9.20 13.92
C ALA A 67 19.33 10.01 13.73
N ALA A 68 19.72 10.76 14.76
CA ALA A 68 20.90 11.60 14.75
C ALA A 68 21.46 11.70 16.18
N VAL A 69 22.78 11.88 16.28
CA VAL A 69 23.50 12.13 17.53
C VAL A 69 24.51 13.25 17.29
N GLY A 70 24.48 14.30 18.11
CA GLY A 70 25.29 15.52 17.96
C GLY A 70 24.74 16.54 16.94
N ILE A 71 23.68 16.16 16.23
CA ILE A 71 22.94 16.92 15.20
C ILE A 71 21.45 16.53 15.24
N GLU A 72 20.90 16.40 16.44
CA GLU A 72 19.51 15.99 16.67
C GLU A 72 18.50 16.92 15.98
N GLU A 73 18.87 18.18 15.78
CA GLU A 73 18.06 19.18 15.07
C GLU A 73 17.71 18.76 13.63
N GLU A 74 18.51 17.87 13.02
CA GLU A 74 18.25 17.31 11.69
C GLU A 74 16.97 16.48 11.65
N VAL A 75 16.71 15.70 12.71
CA VAL A 75 15.50 14.88 12.85
C VAL A 75 14.32 15.78 13.22
N GLU A 76 14.51 16.72 14.15
CA GLU A 76 13.45 17.65 14.58
C GLU A 76 12.96 18.54 13.44
N ALA A 77 13.86 18.99 12.56
CA ALA A 77 13.52 19.77 11.38
C ALA A 77 12.93 18.93 10.24
N GLY A 78 12.95 17.59 10.35
CA GLY A 78 12.44 16.68 9.33
C GLY A 78 13.16 16.82 8.00
N VAL A 79 14.50 16.92 8.02
CA VAL A 79 15.30 17.15 6.80
C VAL A 79 15.06 16.05 5.76
N ARG A 80 14.81 16.48 4.51
CA ARG A 80 14.60 15.62 3.33
C ARG A 80 15.64 15.94 2.27
N ILE A 81 16.32 14.92 1.75
CA ILE A 81 17.38 15.05 0.75
C ILE A 81 17.03 14.21 -0.48
N PRO A 82 16.90 14.78 -1.69
CA PRO A 82 16.62 13.99 -2.88
C PRO A 82 17.75 13.01 -3.20
N VAL A 83 17.41 11.82 -3.68
CA VAL A 83 18.41 10.84 -4.14
C VAL A 83 19.24 11.45 -5.29
N GLY A 84 20.56 11.30 -5.21
CA GLY A 84 21.52 11.96 -6.10
C GLY A 84 21.87 13.41 -5.74
N GLY A 85 21.13 14.03 -4.81
CA GLY A 85 21.37 15.40 -4.34
C GLY A 85 22.26 15.45 -3.11
N GLY A 86 23.30 16.30 -3.14
CA GLY A 86 24.21 16.50 -2.02
C GLY A 86 24.94 15.21 -1.58
N PHE A 87 25.52 15.24 -0.39
CA PHE A 87 26.36 14.16 0.13
C PHE A 87 25.57 12.86 0.37
N ALA A 88 24.49 12.93 1.16
CA ALA A 88 23.67 11.76 1.47
C ALA A 88 22.99 11.18 0.22
N GLY A 89 22.41 12.04 -0.64
CA GLY A 89 21.78 11.60 -1.88
C GLY A 89 22.78 10.95 -2.85
N ARG A 90 24.03 11.44 -2.90
CA ARG A 90 25.09 10.81 -3.69
C ARG A 90 25.44 9.40 -3.20
N ILE A 91 25.56 9.20 -1.89
CA ILE A 91 25.78 7.86 -1.32
C ILE A 91 24.66 6.92 -1.73
N ALA A 92 23.40 7.40 -1.68
CA ALA A 92 22.25 6.60 -2.07
C ALA A 92 22.24 6.24 -3.57
N ALA A 93 22.56 7.21 -4.42
CA ALA A 93 22.60 7.01 -5.87
C ALA A 93 23.75 6.09 -6.31
N GLU A 94 24.93 6.25 -5.73
CA GLU A 94 26.12 5.47 -6.09
C GLU A 94 26.20 4.11 -5.38
N ARG A 95 25.41 3.90 -4.31
CA ARG A 95 25.36 2.69 -3.47
C ARG A 95 26.75 2.23 -3.00
N ARG A 96 27.61 3.18 -2.66
CA ARG A 96 28.97 2.93 -2.17
C ARG A 96 29.38 3.96 -1.11
N PRO A 97 30.38 3.65 -0.27
CA PRO A 97 30.93 4.62 0.67
C PRO A 97 31.45 5.88 -0.03
N VAL A 98 31.26 7.03 0.61
CA VAL A 98 31.78 8.32 0.16
C VAL A 98 32.45 9.02 1.33
N ILE A 99 33.68 9.50 1.11
CA ILE A 99 34.42 10.33 2.06
C ILE A 99 34.47 11.75 1.49
N LEU A 100 34.21 12.73 2.34
CA LEU A 100 34.33 14.15 2.05
C LEU A 100 35.36 14.76 3.01
N PRO A 101 36.63 14.92 2.58
CA PRO A 101 37.70 15.43 3.44
C PRO A 101 37.50 16.89 3.86
N VAL A 102 36.78 17.66 3.05
CA VAL A 102 36.44 19.06 3.32
C VAL A 102 34.98 19.29 2.96
N VAL A 103 34.18 19.70 3.96
CA VAL A 103 32.78 20.07 3.78
C VAL A 103 32.67 21.46 3.15
N ASP A 104 31.83 21.58 2.14
CA ASP A 104 31.47 22.84 1.50
C ASP A 104 29.98 22.88 1.12
N HIS A 105 29.51 24.06 0.73
CA HIS A 105 28.12 24.30 0.29
C HIS A 105 27.77 23.66 -1.06
N ALA A 106 28.75 23.19 -1.84
CA ALA A 106 28.49 22.56 -3.13
C ALA A 106 28.11 21.08 -2.98
N HIS A 107 28.67 20.42 -1.97
CA HIS A 107 28.51 18.99 -1.75
C HIS A 107 27.54 18.66 -0.60
N VAL A 108 27.24 19.60 0.31
CA VAL A 108 26.33 19.38 1.44
C VAL A 108 25.11 20.29 1.35
N LEU A 109 23.92 19.69 1.16
CA LEU A 109 22.65 20.40 1.05
C LEU A 109 21.98 20.67 2.42
N ASN A 110 22.39 19.97 3.48
CA ASN A 110 21.81 20.15 4.80
C ASN A 110 22.43 21.39 5.50
N PRO A 111 21.64 22.46 5.75
CA PRO A 111 22.14 23.69 6.38
C PRO A 111 22.60 23.47 7.83
N ILE A 112 22.03 22.51 8.55
CA ILE A 112 22.36 22.23 9.96
C ILE A 112 23.82 21.76 10.08
N LEU A 113 24.29 20.94 9.13
CA LEU A 113 25.68 20.46 9.10
C LEU A 113 26.68 21.60 8.89
N LEU A 114 26.29 22.60 8.09
CA LEU A 114 27.10 23.78 7.80
C LEU A 114 27.14 24.73 9.01
N GLU A 115 26.00 24.95 9.66
CA GLU A 115 25.88 25.79 10.86
C GLU A 115 26.65 25.21 12.06
N LYS A 116 26.61 23.89 12.24
CA LYS A 116 27.44 23.20 13.26
C LYS A 116 28.94 23.29 12.97
N GLY A 117 29.33 23.59 11.74
CA GLY A 117 30.73 23.77 11.37
C GLY A 117 31.49 22.46 11.13
N ILE A 118 30.79 21.41 10.68
CA ILE A 118 31.40 20.13 10.31
C ILE A 118 32.46 20.37 9.22
N LYS A 119 33.64 19.78 9.39
CA LYS A 119 34.82 19.97 8.54
C LYS A 119 35.08 18.81 7.61
N SER A 120 34.82 17.60 8.06
CA SER A 120 35.01 16.36 7.29
C SER A 120 33.87 15.40 7.58
N MET A 121 33.52 14.58 6.59
CA MET A 121 32.44 13.60 6.70
C MET A 121 32.77 12.30 5.98
N MET A 122 32.13 11.23 6.41
CA MET A 122 32.14 9.93 5.75
C MET A 122 30.74 9.34 5.84
N GLY A 123 30.31 8.65 4.80
CA GLY A 123 29.01 7.98 4.83
C GLY A 123 28.98 6.73 3.97
N VAL A 124 28.05 5.85 4.30
CA VAL A 124 27.89 4.52 3.72
C VAL A 124 26.41 4.25 3.46
N PRO A 125 26.08 3.46 2.44
CA PRO A 125 24.71 3.06 2.19
C PRO A 125 24.24 2.03 3.23
N LEU A 126 22.97 2.11 3.62
CA LEU A 126 22.29 1.06 4.36
C LEU A 126 21.66 0.10 3.35
N MET A 127 22.27 -1.07 3.19
CA MET A 127 21.84 -2.08 2.22
C MET A 127 21.13 -3.24 2.93
N ALA A 128 19.88 -3.48 2.55
CA ALA A 128 19.13 -4.68 2.93
C ALA A 128 19.08 -5.59 1.69
N HIS A 129 19.85 -6.68 1.71
CA HIS A 129 20.12 -7.49 0.52
C HIS A 129 20.66 -6.61 -0.63
N ASP A 130 19.99 -6.56 -1.78
CA ASP A 130 20.38 -5.75 -2.96
C ASP A 130 19.68 -4.38 -3.00
N ALA A 131 18.78 -4.10 -2.04
CA ALA A 131 18.02 -2.86 -1.97
C ALA A 131 18.66 -1.87 -1.00
N ILE A 132 18.68 -0.59 -1.36
CA ILE A 132 19.06 0.47 -0.46
C ILE A 132 17.86 0.86 0.39
N VAL A 133 18.02 0.85 1.71
CA VAL A 133 16.99 1.27 2.67
C VAL A 133 17.27 2.64 3.28
N GLY A 134 18.47 3.18 3.08
CA GLY A 134 18.87 4.48 3.59
C GLY A 134 20.37 4.74 3.49
N VAL A 135 20.84 5.73 4.23
CA VAL A 135 22.23 6.15 4.32
C VAL A 135 22.57 6.42 5.77
N MET A 136 23.80 6.09 6.15
CA MET A 136 24.39 6.47 7.42
C MET A 136 25.61 7.34 7.16
N HIS A 137 25.76 8.43 7.90
CA HIS A 137 26.96 9.26 7.81
C HIS A 137 27.44 9.74 9.18
N VAL A 138 28.71 10.09 9.23
CA VAL A 138 29.41 10.64 10.38
C VAL A 138 30.16 11.90 9.98
N GLY A 139 30.41 12.78 10.94
CA GLY A 139 31.13 14.02 10.71
C GLY A 139 31.90 14.51 11.92
N THR A 140 32.96 15.28 11.67
CA THR A 140 33.82 15.87 12.70
C THR A 140 33.86 17.39 12.58
N LEU A 141 33.98 18.08 13.71
CA LEU A 141 34.13 19.53 13.83
C LEU A 141 35.58 20.00 13.62
N GLN A 142 36.53 19.08 13.72
CA GLN A 142 37.93 19.29 13.36
C GLN A 142 38.27 18.53 12.07
N PRO A 143 39.23 19.02 11.26
CA PRO A 143 39.71 18.28 10.09
C PRO A 143 40.19 16.89 10.50
N HIS A 144 39.61 15.87 9.89
CA HIS A 144 39.92 14.47 10.16
C HIS A 144 40.03 13.72 8.83
N GLU A 145 41.09 12.93 8.68
CA GLU A 145 41.33 12.10 7.50
C GLU A 145 40.85 10.67 7.81
N PHE A 146 39.64 10.36 7.35
CA PHE A 146 39.08 9.01 7.51
C PHE A 146 39.89 8.00 6.71
N VAL A 147 40.30 6.92 7.38
CA VAL A 147 41.04 5.81 6.78
C VAL A 147 40.11 4.67 6.41
N GLN A 148 40.65 3.68 5.69
CA GLN A 148 39.88 2.52 5.23
C GLN A 148 39.28 1.72 6.40
N ASP A 149 39.96 1.67 7.55
CA ASP A 149 39.43 1.00 8.75
C ASP A 149 38.17 1.68 9.30
N ASP A 150 38.09 3.01 9.23
CA ASP A 150 36.91 3.76 9.66
C ASP A 150 35.71 3.44 8.75
N VAL A 151 35.96 3.35 7.43
CA VAL A 151 34.96 2.95 6.43
C VAL A 151 34.48 1.53 6.71
N GLU A 152 35.39 0.58 6.93
CA GLU A 152 35.04 -0.83 7.19
C GLU A 152 34.20 -0.97 8.46
N LEU A 153 34.53 -0.25 9.53
CA LEU A 153 33.75 -0.23 10.75
C LEU A 153 32.36 0.38 10.53
N LEU A 154 32.29 1.52 9.83
CA LEU A 154 31.00 2.17 9.56
C LEU A 154 30.10 1.30 8.66
N VAL A 155 30.67 0.61 7.65
CA VAL A 155 29.95 -0.36 6.82
C VAL A 155 29.37 -1.49 7.67
N LEU A 156 30.12 -2.00 8.65
CA LEU A 156 29.63 -3.06 9.52
C LEU A 156 28.45 -2.59 10.38
N VAL A 157 28.52 -1.38 10.95
CA VAL A 157 27.40 -0.80 11.69
C VAL A 157 26.20 -0.59 10.78
N ALA A 158 26.43 -0.07 9.57
CA ALA A 158 25.40 0.13 8.56
C ALA A 158 24.69 -1.17 8.18
N GLN A 159 25.40 -2.28 8.03
CA GLN A 159 24.78 -3.60 7.79
C GLN A 159 23.85 -4.02 8.93
N ARG A 160 24.21 -3.71 10.19
CA ARG A 160 23.38 -4.02 11.36
C ARG A 160 22.14 -3.13 11.43
N ALA A 161 22.31 -1.83 11.18
CA ALA A 161 21.19 -0.90 11.08
C ALA A 161 20.23 -1.31 9.96
N ALA A 162 20.74 -1.64 8.78
CA ALA A 162 19.92 -2.07 7.64
C ALA A 162 19.10 -3.32 7.94
N LEU A 163 19.69 -4.34 8.58
CA LEU A 163 18.97 -5.55 9.00
C LEU A 163 17.86 -5.26 10.01
N ALA A 164 18.12 -4.36 10.97
CA ALA A 164 17.13 -3.95 11.96
C ALA A 164 15.96 -3.19 11.32
N ILE A 165 16.26 -2.26 10.40
CA ILE A 165 15.26 -1.52 9.62
C ILE A 165 14.40 -2.48 8.79
N GLU A 166 15.02 -3.45 8.10
CA GLU A 166 14.30 -4.46 7.32
C GLU A 166 13.38 -5.32 8.20
N LYS A 167 13.88 -5.79 9.35
CA LYS A 167 13.09 -6.57 10.31
C LYS A 167 11.89 -5.77 10.83
N ALA A 168 12.09 -4.50 11.20
CA ALA A 168 11.02 -3.63 11.66
C ALA A 168 9.98 -3.38 10.56
N ARG A 169 10.42 -3.13 9.32
CA ARG A 169 9.52 -2.94 8.16
C ARG A 169 8.66 -4.18 7.91
N VAL A 170 9.26 -5.37 7.90
CA VAL A 170 8.53 -6.63 7.72
C VAL A 170 7.56 -6.88 8.87
N HIS A 171 7.95 -6.58 10.11
CA HIS A 171 7.07 -6.73 11.27
C HIS A 171 5.88 -5.77 11.20
N GLN A 172 6.10 -4.50 10.86
CA GLN A 172 5.03 -3.51 10.69
C GLN A 172 4.04 -3.93 9.60
N GLU A 173 4.54 -4.44 8.48
CA GLU A 173 3.67 -4.94 7.41
C GLU A 173 2.87 -6.18 7.85
N MET A 174 3.48 -7.09 8.60
CA MET A 174 2.77 -8.24 9.19
C MET A 174 1.66 -7.78 10.15
N VAL A 175 1.94 -6.84 11.04
CA VAL A 175 0.95 -6.29 11.98
C VAL A 175 -0.18 -5.59 11.23
N ARG A 176 0.16 -4.81 10.18
CA ARG A 176 -0.82 -4.14 9.32
C ARG A 176 -1.75 -5.16 8.64
N LEU A 177 -1.19 -6.21 8.05
CA LEU A 177 -1.97 -7.28 7.40
C LEU A 177 -2.86 -8.02 8.40
N ASP A 178 -2.36 -8.33 9.60
CA ASP A 178 -3.16 -8.99 10.63
C ASP A 178 -4.31 -8.09 11.11
N GLN A 179 -4.06 -6.80 11.30
CA GLN A 179 -5.09 -5.83 11.65
C GLN A 179 -6.14 -5.69 10.54
N MET A 180 -5.72 -5.66 9.27
CA MET A 180 -6.65 -5.66 8.12
C MET A 180 -7.52 -6.92 8.10
N LYS A 181 -6.94 -8.08 8.39
CA LYS A 181 -7.67 -9.35 8.48
C LYS A 181 -8.69 -9.36 9.62
N LEU A 182 -8.31 -8.86 10.81
CA LEU A 182 -9.23 -8.76 11.94
C LEU A 182 -10.37 -7.77 11.65
N ASN A 183 -10.05 -6.61 11.07
CA ASN A 183 -11.05 -5.64 10.64
C ASN A 183 -12.02 -6.24 9.61
N PHE A 184 -11.51 -7.02 8.65
CA PHE A 184 -12.33 -7.77 7.69
C PHE A 184 -13.34 -8.70 8.39
N VAL A 185 -12.87 -9.51 9.34
CA VAL A 185 -13.75 -10.44 10.08
C VAL A 185 -14.81 -9.68 10.88
N ALA A 186 -14.44 -8.57 11.52
CA ALA A 186 -15.35 -7.76 12.30
C ALA A 186 -16.45 -7.12 11.44
N ILE A 187 -16.08 -6.49 10.32
CA ILE A 187 -17.03 -5.84 9.39
C ILE A 187 -17.94 -6.88 8.74
N ALA A 188 -17.38 -7.98 8.23
CA ALA A 188 -18.16 -9.08 7.65
C ALA A 188 -19.17 -9.64 8.67
N SER A 189 -18.74 -9.86 9.91
CA SER A 189 -19.64 -10.35 10.98
C SER A 189 -20.79 -9.38 11.25
N HIS A 190 -20.53 -8.08 11.25
CA HIS A 190 -21.55 -7.05 11.45
C HIS A 190 -22.55 -7.01 10.29
N GLU A 191 -22.05 -6.97 9.05
CA GLU A 191 -22.88 -6.90 7.84
C GLU A 191 -23.71 -8.17 7.60
N LEU A 192 -23.25 -9.33 8.06
CA LEU A 192 -24.04 -10.57 8.03
C LEU A 192 -25.07 -10.61 9.16
N ARG A 193 -24.73 -10.12 10.37
CA ARG A 193 -25.61 -10.18 11.55
C ARG A 193 -26.89 -9.36 11.36
N THR A 194 -26.79 -8.19 10.74
CA THR A 194 -27.93 -7.28 10.53
C THR A 194 -29.06 -7.93 9.73
N PRO A 195 -28.87 -8.38 8.47
CA PRO A 195 -29.92 -9.04 7.70
C PRO A 195 -30.35 -10.36 8.34
N ALA A 196 -29.43 -11.13 8.94
CA ALA A 196 -29.78 -12.38 9.62
C ALA A 196 -30.73 -12.16 10.80
N THR A 197 -30.51 -11.10 11.59
CA THR A 197 -31.37 -10.73 12.73
C THR A 197 -32.74 -10.24 12.26
N SER A 198 -32.78 -9.44 11.19
CA SER A 198 -34.03 -9.02 10.56
C SER A 198 -34.83 -10.20 10.03
N VAL A 199 -34.22 -11.10 9.24
CA VAL A 199 -34.88 -12.32 8.73
C VAL A 199 -35.41 -13.17 9.89
N TYR A 200 -34.59 -13.42 10.91
CA TYR A 200 -35.01 -14.21 12.06
C TYR A 200 -36.20 -13.58 12.79
N GLY A 201 -36.19 -12.27 13.01
CA GLY A 201 -37.29 -11.54 13.65
C GLY A 201 -38.58 -11.58 12.84
N LEU A 202 -38.51 -11.32 11.53
CA LEU A 202 -39.65 -11.36 10.61
C LEU A 202 -40.26 -12.76 10.54
N LEU A 203 -39.43 -13.80 10.36
CA LEU A 203 -39.88 -15.19 10.33
C LEU A 203 -40.45 -15.65 11.68
N THR A 204 -39.91 -15.16 12.80
CA THR A 204 -40.46 -15.43 14.13
C THR A 204 -41.86 -14.84 14.28
N THR A 205 -42.08 -13.60 13.83
CA THR A 205 -43.40 -12.95 13.84
C THR A 205 -44.39 -13.68 12.95
N LEU A 206 -44.00 -14.00 11.71
CA LEU A 206 -44.81 -14.78 10.77
C LEU A 206 -45.18 -16.15 11.34
N ARG A 207 -44.22 -16.84 11.98
CA ARG A 207 -44.45 -18.16 12.60
C ARG A 207 -45.38 -18.09 13.81
N ALA A 208 -45.24 -17.07 14.66
CA ALA A 208 -45.99 -16.95 15.91
C ALA A 208 -47.41 -16.40 15.69
N ARG A 209 -47.57 -15.41 14.80
CA ARG A 209 -48.80 -14.63 14.63
C ARG A 209 -49.27 -14.50 13.19
N GLY A 210 -48.67 -15.19 12.22
CA GLY A 210 -48.99 -15.00 10.80
C GLY A 210 -50.46 -15.23 10.42
N HIS A 211 -51.20 -16.03 11.19
CA HIS A 211 -52.64 -16.26 11.00
C HIS A 211 -53.53 -15.13 11.56
N GLU A 212 -52.99 -14.30 12.45
CA GLU A 212 -53.66 -13.13 13.04
C GLU A 212 -53.37 -11.85 12.26
N LEU A 213 -52.38 -11.88 11.36
CA LEU A 213 -51.98 -10.73 10.56
C LEU A 213 -52.89 -10.55 9.34
N PRO A 214 -53.22 -9.29 8.98
CA PRO A 214 -53.77 -8.97 7.68
C PRO A 214 -52.89 -9.50 6.52
N GLU A 215 -53.51 -9.87 5.41
CA GLU A 215 -52.82 -10.45 4.25
C GLU A 215 -51.74 -9.53 3.68
N ASP A 216 -52.04 -8.24 3.56
CA ASP A 216 -51.12 -7.20 3.10
C ASP A 216 -49.88 -7.09 3.98
N VAL A 217 -50.06 -7.10 5.31
CA VAL A 217 -48.95 -7.09 6.28
C VAL A 217 -48.13 -8.38 6.18
N ARG A 218 -48.78 -9.53 5.98
CA ARG A 218 -48.09 -10.81 5.82
C ARG A 218 -47.18 -10.81 4.58
N VAL A 219 -47.72 -10.38 3.45
CA VAL A 219 -46.97 -10.25 2.19
C VAL A 219 -45.80 -9.29 2.34
N GLU A 220 -45.99 -8.13 2.98
CA GLU A 220 -44.92 -7.16 3.23
C GLU A 220 -43.78 -7.74 4.08
N LEU A 221 -44.11 -8.50 5.13
CA LEU A 221 -43.12 -9.17 5.98
C LEU A 221 -42.37 -10.28 5.21
N GLU A 222 -43.07 -11.05 4.37
CA GLU A 222 -42.49 -12.09 3.51
C GLU A 222 -41.53 -11.47 2.48
N ASP A 223 -41.96 -10.41 1.80
CA ASP A 223 -41.15 -9.66 0.85
C ASP A 223 -39.90 -9.08 1.51
N THR A 224 -40.05 -8.48 2.69
CA THR A 224 -38.92 -7.95 3.45
C THR A 224 -37.95 -9.06 3.87
N ALA A 225 -38.46 -10.20 4.34
CA ALA A 225 -37.63 -11.34 4.71
C ALA A 225 -36.87 -11.89 3.49
N TRP A 226 -37.51 -11.91 2.32
CA TRP A 226 -36.85 -12.33 1.10
C TRP A 226 -35.75 -11.36 0.68
N GLN A 227 -36.02 -10.05 0.67
CA GLN A 227 -35.02 -9.02 0.36
C GLN A 227 -33.79 -9.10 1.26
N GLN A 228 -33.98 -9.29 2.57
CA GLN A 228 -32.86 -9.44 3.51
C GLN A 228 -32.09 -10.75 3.29
N SER A 229 -32.77 -11.84 2.93
CA SER A 229 -32.13 -13.11 2.60
C SER A 229 -31.33 -13.04 1.30
N ASP A 230 -31.84 -12.37 0.26
CA ASP A 230 -31.10 -12.15 -0.98
C ASP A 230 -29.88 -11.24 -0.75
N ARG A 231 -30.02 -10.19 0.09
CA ARG A 231 -28.88 -9.37 0.53
C ARG A 231 -27.81 -10.21 1.23
N LEU A 232 -28.21 -11.09 2.14
CA LEU A 232 -27.30 -12.00 2.85
C LEU A 232 -26.57 -12.94 1.86
N ARG A 233 -27.29 -13.51 0.89
CA ARG A 233 -26.71 -14.36 -0.16
C ARG A 233 -25.64 -13.61 -0.97
N ARG A 234 -25.96 -12.40 -1.45
CA ARG A 234 -25.00 -11.56 -2.20
C ARG A 234 -23.76 -11.22 -1.39
N LEU A 235 -23.93 -10.91 -0.10
CA LEU A 235 -22.81 -10.65 0.83
C LEU A 235 -21.89 -11.87 0.95
N ILE A 236 -22.44 -13.07 1.13
CA ILE A 236 -21.66 -14.31 1.21
C ILE A 236 -20.87 -14.54 -0.08
N GLU A 237 -21.50 -14.34 -1.24
CA GLU A 237 -20.84 -14.46 -2.55
C GLU A 237 -19.69 -13.45 -2.70
N GLN A 238 -19.88 -12.21 -2.27
CA GLN A 238 -18.82 -11.17 -2.29
C GLN A 238 -17.65 -11.53 -1.36
N LEU A 239 -17.93 -12.10 -0.17
CA LEU A 239 -16.87 -12.54 0.75
C LEU A 239 -16.08 -13.73 0.19
N LEU A 240 -16.74 -14.66 -0.51
CA LEU A 240 -16.09 -15.79 -1.17
C LEU A 240 -15.20 -15.33 -2.34
N ASP A 241 -15.66 -14.37 -3.14
CA ASP A 241 -14.82 -13.73 -4.16
C ASP A 241 -13.57 -13.11 -3.54
N LEU A 242 -13.74 -12.34 -2.47
CA LEU A 242 -12.62 -11.69 -1.81
C LEU A 242 -11.62 -12.71 -1.24
N SER A 243 -12.11 -13.83 -0.71
CA SER A 243 -11.24 -14.92 -0.26
C SER A 243 -10.45 -15.55 -1.41
N ARG A 244 -11.06 -15.71 -2.59
CA ARG A 244 -10.35 -16.20 -3.80
C ARG A 244 -9.32 -15.20 -4.30
N LEU A 245 -9.63 -13.90 -4.17
CA LEU A 245 -8.72 -12.81 -4.50
C LEU A 245 -7.47 -12.80 -3.62
N ASP A 246 -7.62 -12.95 -2.30
CA ASP A 246 -6.50 -13.00 -1.37
C ASP A 246 -5.59 -14.21 -1.63
N ALA A 247 -6.17 -15.34 -2.04
CA ALA A 247 -5.44 -16.52 -2.45
C ALA A 247 -4.78 -16.41 -3.84
N ARG A 248 -4.96 -15.29 -4.56
CA ARG A 248 -4.59 -15.12 -5.98
C ARG A 248 -5.12 -16.26 -6.86
N ALA A 249 -6.30 -16.78 -6.53
CA ALA A 249 -6.88 -17.99 -7.10
C ALA A 249 -7.94 -17.71 -8.18
N ILE A 250 -7.98 -16.49 -8.74
CA ILE A 250 -8.87 -16.22 -9.89
C ILE A 250 -8.22 -16.80 -11.14
N GLU A 251 -8.82 -17.87 -11.65
CA GLU A 251 -8.48 -18.42 -12.95
C GLU A 251 -9.29 -17.68 -14.02
N VAL A 252 -8.58 -16.98 -14.91
CA VAL A 252 -9.17 -16.29 -16.05
C VAL A 252 -9.14 -17.21 -17.26
N GLN A 253 -10.28 -17.37 -17.93
CA GLN A 253 -10.45 -18.21 -19.11
C GLN A 253 -10.95 -17.37 -20.29
N PRO A 254 -10.04 -16.69 -21.03
CA PRO A 254 -10.42 -15.87 -22.17
C PRO A 254 -11.00 -16.72 -23.30
N GLN A 255 -12.15 -16.33 -23.83
CA GLN A 255 -12.79 -16.97 -24.97
C GLN A 255 -13.40 -15.94 -25.93
N PRO A 256 -13.59 -16.28 -27.22
CA PRO A 256 -14.28 -15.40 -28.15
C PRO A 256 -15.75 -15.17 -27.73
N LEU A 257 -16.16 -13.90 -27.64
CA LEU A 257 -17.54 -13.51 -27.35
C LEU A 257 -17.97 -12.26 -28.14
N VAL A 258 -19.28 -12.08 -28.32
CA VAL A 258 -19.85 -10.87 -28.93
C VAL A 258 -20.30 -9.93 -27.80
N LEU A 259 -19.42 -9.01 -27.42
CA LEU A 259 -19.55 -8.19 -26.23
C LEU A 259 -20.82 -7.34 -26.22
N GLY A 260 -21.17 -6.73 -27.36
CA GLY A 260 -22.39 -5.90 -27.44
C GLY A 260 -23.66 -6.66 -27.09
N ARG A 261 -23.79 -7.92 -27.51
CA ARG A 261 -24.90 -8.80 -27.11
C ARG A 261 -24.81 -9.20 -25.65
N THR A 262 -23.64 -9.64 -25.20
CA THR A 262 -23.41 -10.04 -23.80
C THR A 262 -23.77 -8.93 -22.81
N LEU A 263 -23.37 -7.67 -23.07
CA LEU A 263 -23.69 -6.53 -22.22
C LEU A 263 -25.19 -6.19 -22.23
N SER A 264 -25.83 -6.29 -23.40
CA SER A 264 -27.27 -6.04 -23.55
C SER A 264 -28.12 -7.10 -22.85
N ASP A 265 -27.71 -8.37 -22.90
CA ASP A 265 -28.42 -9.47 -22.24
C ASP A 265 -28.25 -9.44 -20.72
N MET A 266 -27.08 -9.01 -20.24
CA MET A 266 -26.71 -8.98 -18.83
C MET A 266 -27.44 -7.90 -18.03
N VAL A 267 -27.71 -6.73 -18.62
CA VAL A 267 -28.29 -5.60 -17.90
C VAL A 267 -29.65 -5.25 -18.48
N GLN A 268 -30.69 -5.44 -17.67
CA GLN A 268 -32.07 -5.08 -18.02
C GLN A 268 -32.62 -3.99 -17.09
N GLY A 269 -33.45 -3.12 -17.66
CA GLY A 269 -34.13 -2.03 -16.95
C GLY A 269 -34.13 -0.73 -17.76
N ASP A 270 -35.21 0.05 -17.63
CA ASP A 270 -35.38 1.35 -18.32
C ASP A 270 -34.39 2.42 -17.85
N ASP A 271 -33.67 2.14 -16.75
CA ASP A 271 -32.67 3.01 -16.13
C ASP A 271 -31.27 2.85 -16.71
N VAL A 272 -31.03 1.85 -17.57
CA VAL A 272 -29.72 1.56 -18.18
C VAL A 272 -29.80 1.67 -19.70
N ILE A 273 -28.80 2.33 -20.29
CA ILE A 273 -28.64 2.50 -21.74
C ILE A 273 -27.32 1.85 -22.15
N VAL A 274 -27.39 0.85 -23.03
CA VAL A 274 -26.21 0.18 -23.61
C VAL A 274 -25.93 0.78 -24.99
N GLU A 275 -24.86 1.54 -25.12
CA GLU A 275 -24.44 2.25 -26.35
C GLU A 275 -23.24 1.55 -27.01
N VAL A 276 -23.33 0.23 -27.20
CA VAL A 276 -22.23 -0.61 -27.73
C VAL A 276 -22.58 -1.16 -29.11
N ASP A 277 -21.60 -1.27 -30.01
CA ASP A 277 -21.78 -2.00 -31.27
C ASP A 277 -22.20 -3.46 -30.98
N PRO A 278 -23.43 -3.88 -31.39
CA PRO A 278 -23.93 -5.24 -31.12
C PRO A 278 -23.10 -6.35 -31.75
N SER A 279 -22.21 -6.02 -32.68
CA SER A 279 -21.32 -6.94 -33.38
C SER A 279 -19.87 -6.93 -32.87
N LEU A 280 -19.56 -6.11 -31.84
CA LEU A 280 -18.22 -6.02 -31.26
C LEU A 280 -17.76 -7.37 -30.72
N ALA A 281 -16.84 -8.01 -31.44
CA ALA A 281 -16.28 -9.31 -31.09
C ALA A 281 -14.93 -9.15 -30.38
N VAL A 282 -14.79 -9.79 -29.23
CA VAL A 282 -13.59 -9.69 -28.38
C VAL A 282 -13.20 -11.06 -27.83
N VAL A 283 -11.94 -11.20 -27.43
CA VAL A 283 -11.49 -12.35 -26.63
C VAL A 283 -11.32 -11.85 -25.21
N ALA A 284 -12.20 -12.30 -24.32
CA ALA A 284 -12.17 -11.98 -22.90
C ALA A 284 -12.86 -13.09 -22.12
N ASP A 285 -12.78 -13.06 -20.80
CA ASP A 285 -13.48 -14.01 -19.95
C ASP A 285 -14.88 -13.42 -19.66
N PRO A 286 -15.98 -14.06 -20.10
CA PRO A 286 -17.33 -13.53 -19.88
C PRO A 286 -17.68 -13.40 -18.40
N LEU A 287 -17.18 -14.30 -17.54
CA LEU A 287 -17.45 -14.25 -16.10
C LEU A 287 -16.78 -13.03 -15.47
N VAL A 288 -15.56 -12.69 -15.91
CA VAL A 288 -14.87 -11.48 -15.45
C VAL A 288 -15.63 -10.24 -15.90
N ILE A 289 -16.04 -10.16 -17.17
CA ILE A 289 -16.83 -9.03 -17.67
C ILE A 289 -18.14 -8.90 -16.89
N GLU A 290 -18.84 -10.02 -16.69
CA GLU A 290 -20.09 -10.06 -15.94
C GLU A 290 -19.90 -9.55 -14.51
N ARG A 291 -18.86 -10.02 -13.82
CA ARG A 291 -18.59 -9.66 -12.43
C ARG A 291 -18.19 -8.18 -12.28
N VAL A 292 -17.35 -7.66 -13.17
CA VAL A 292 -16.96 -6.24 -13.11
C VAL A 292 -18.15 -5.36 -13.43
N VAL A 293 -18.82 -5.57 -14.57
CA VAL A 293 -19.90 -4.68 -15.02
C VAL A 293 -21.11 -4.75 -14.09
N SER A 294 -21.49 -5.93 -13.59
CA SER A 294 -22.60 -6.04 -12.62
C SER A 294 -22.32 -5.27 -11.33
N ASN A 295 -21.08 -5.29 -10.82
CA ASN A 295 -20.68 -4.49 -9.65
C ASN A 295 -20.73 -2.99 -9.95
N LEU A 296 -20.26 -2.56 -11.12
CA LEU A 296 -20.30 -1.15 -11.52
C LEU A 296 -21.74 -0.63 -11.69
N VAL A 297 -22.60 -1.41 -12.35
CA VAL A 297 -24.02 -1.06 -12.54
C VAL A 297 -24.77 -1.04 -11.21
N ALA A 298 -24.51 -2.01 -10.33
CA ALA A 298 -25.11 -2.01 -8.99
C ALA A 298 -24.70 -0.75 -8.19
N ASN A 299 -23.43 -0.36 -8.28
CA ASN A 299 -22.93 0.87 -7.65
C ASN A 299 -23.60 2.12 -8.23
N ALA A 300 -23.70 2.21 -9.56
CA ALA A 300 -24.37 3.31 -10.25
C ALA A 300 -25.85 3.43 -9.88
N ARG A 301 -26.57 2.31 -9.75
CA ARG A 301 -27.98 2.28 -9.30
C ARG A 301 -28.14 2.71 -7.86
N GLN A 302 -27.19 2.35 -7.00
CA GLN A 302 -27.28 2.59 -5.57
C GLN A 302 -26.84 4.01 -5.17
N HIS A 303 -25.81 4.55 -5.81
CA HIS A 303 -25.16 5.80 -5.42
C HIS A 303 -25.19 6.89 -6.50
N GLY A 304 -25.46 6.51 -7.74
CA GLY A 304 -25.56 7.44 -8.87
C GLY A 304 -26.99 7.91 -9.12
N ALA A 305 -27.25 8.30 -10.36
CA ALA A 305 -28.59 8.59 -10.85
C ALA A 305 -28.73 8.10 -12.31
N PRO A 306 -29.93 7.71 -12.73
CA PRO A 306 -30.17 7.28 -14.11
C PRO A 306 -30.07 8.44 -15.12
N PRO A 307 -29.83 8.15 -16.41
CA PRO A 307 -29.54 6.82 -16.93
C PRO A 307 -28.11 6.38 -16.63
N VAL A 308 -27.93 5.09 -16.34
CA VAL A 308 -26.62 4.44 -16.31
C VAL A 308 -26.25 4.09 -17.75
N ARG A 309 -25.16 4.64 -18.26
CA ARG A 309 -24.68 4.40 -19.63
C ARG A 309 -23.56 3.37 -19.61
N ILE A 310 -23.68 2.35 -20.47
CA ILE A 310 -22.65 1.36 -20.71
C ILE A 310 -22.16 1.53 -22.13
N ASP A 311 -20.87 1.83 -22.29
CA ASP A 311 -20.19 1.94 -23.58
C ASP A 311 -19.03 0.94 -23.60
N ALA A 312 -18.63 0.49 -24.78
CA ALA A 312 -17.49 -0.38 -24.95
C ALA A 312 -16.87 -0.18 -26.33
N GLU A 313 -15.55 -0.03 -26.33
CA GLU A 313 -14.76 0.14 -27.53
C GLU A 313 -13.48 -0.69 -27.45
N GLN A 314 -13.07 -1.23 -28.59
CA GLN A 314 -11.75 -1.81 -28.73
C GLN A 314 -10.86 -0.82 -29.47
N LYS A 315 -9.89 -0.24 -28.76
CA LYS A 315 -8.87 0.65 -29.32
C LYS A 315 -7.47 0.07 -29.08
N ASP A 316 -6.65 0.12 -30.12
CA ASP A 316 -5.28 -0.40 -30.10
C ASP A 316 -5.20 -1.88 -29.65
N ARG A 317 -4.52 -2.14 -28.53
CA ARG A 317 -4.34 -3.45 -27.90
C ARG A 317 -5.19 -3.61 -26.63
N HIS A 318 -6.21 -2.78 -26.41
CA HIS A 318 -7.03 -2.84 -25.20
C HIS A 318 -8.53 -2.82 -25.53
N LEU A 319 -9.29 -3.57 -24.75
CA LEU A 319 -10.74 -3.43 -24.67
C LEU A 319 -11.05 -2.49 -23.51
N ARG A 320 -11.80 -1.42 -23.78
CA ARG A 320 -12.33 -0.51 -22.78
C ARG A 320 -13.83 -0.71 -22.65
N ILE A 321 -14.31 -0.91 -21.43
CA ILE A 321 -15.73 -0.93 -21.08
C ILE A 321 -15.98 0.15 -20.05
N SER A 322 -16.91 1.06 -20.33
CA SER A 322 -17.19 2.24 -19.54
C SER A 322 -18.59 2.14 -18.95
N VAL A 323 -18.71 2.36 -17.65
CA VAL A 323 -20.00 2.48 -16.95
C VAL A 323 -20.08 3.86 -16.32
N ALA A 324 -21.05 4.67 -16.75
CA ALA A 324 -21.22 6.03 -16.28
C ALA A 324 -22.64 6.28 -15.74
N ASP A 325 -22.75 7.04 -14.65
CA ASP A 325 -24.03 7.49 -14.09
C ASP A 325 -24.18 9.01 -14.19
N CYS A 326 -25.37 9.53 -13.88
CA CYS A 326 -25.68 10.97 -13.89
C CYS A 326 -25.85 11.57 -12.48
N GLY A 327 -25.29 10.94 -11.45
CA GLY A 327 -25.43 11.32 -10.04
C GLY A 327 -24.56 12.50 -9.61
N ALA A 328 -24.34 12.62 -8.31
CA ALA A 328 -23.52 13.69 -7.71
C ALA A 328 -22.01 13.50 -7.94
N GLY A 329 -21.59 12.33 -8.43
CA GLY A 329 -20.19 11.93 -8.51
C GLY A 329 -19.63 11.51 -7.15
N ILE A 330 -18.33 11.27 -7.10
CA ILE A 330 -17.64 10.82 -5.88
C ILE A 330 -16.91 12.00 -5.23
N PRO A 331 -17.10 12.23 -3.91
CA PRO A 331 -16.35 13.25 -3.18
C PRO A 331 -14.83 13.08 -3.33
N GLU A 332 -14.09 14.17 -3.57
CA GLU A 332 -12.63 14.13 -3.81
C GLU A 332 -11.85 13.40 -2.71
N ALA A 333 -12.29 13.53 -1.45
CA ALA A 333 -11.66 12.86 -0.30
C ALA A 333 -11.75 11.32 -0.36
N LEU A 334 -12.74 10.76 -1.07
CA LEU A 334 -12.93 9.31 -1.19
C LEU A 334 -12.22 8.71 -2.42
N VAL A 335 -11.86 9.53 -3.41
CA VAL A 335 -11.26 9.07 -4.67
C VAL A 335 -9.99 8.24 -4.45
N PRO A 336 -9.03 8.63 -3.57
CA PRO A 336 -7.80 7.85 -3.36
C PRO A 336 -8.05 6.45 -2.80
N ARG A 337 -9.19 6.24 -2.14
CA ARG A 337 -9.53 5.03 -1.38
C ARG A 337 -10.71 4.27 -1.99
N LEU A 338 -11.14 4.66 -3.19
CA LEU A 338 -12.37 4.19 -3.83
C LEU A 338 -12.40 2.68 -4.08
N PHE A 339 -11.24 2.08 -4.33
CA PHE A 339 -11.09 0.64 -4.57
C PHE A 339 -10.60 -0.13 -3.33
N GLU A 340 -10.46 0.55 -2.18
CA GLU A 340 -10.17 -0.12 -0.91
C GLU A 340 -11.39 -0.91 -0.42
N ARG A 341 -11.13 -1.98 0.34
CA ARG A 341 -12.16 -2.87 0.86
C ARG A 341 -12.92 -2.18 1.98
N PHE A 342 -14.24 -2.37 2.00
CA PHE A 342 -15.15 -1.79 3.01
C PHE A 342 -15.20 -0.27 3.03
N GLU A 343 -14.69 0.38 1.99
CA GLU A 343 -14.87 1.81 1.86
C GLU A 343 -16.26 2.14 1.34
N HIS A 344 -16.95 3.03 2.06
CA HIS A 344 -18.29 3.48 1.70
C HIS A 344 -18.49 4.96 2.07
N GLY A 345 -19.05 5.74 1.13
CA GLY A 345 -19.37 7.17 1.32
C GLY A 345 -20.59 7.45 2.19
N GLY A 346 -20.85 6.62 3.21
CA GLY A 346 -21.97 6.77 4.16
C GLY A 346 -23.32 6.22 3.69
N GLY A 347 -23.37 5.48 2.56
CA GLY A 347 -24.59 4.84 2.04
C GLY A 347 -24.71 3.35 2.38
N SER A 348 -25.84 2.73 2.01
CA SER A 348 -26.18 1.33 2.33
C SER A 348 -25.47 0.30 1.43
N GLY A 349 -24.13 0.24 1.45
CA GLY A 349 -23.34 -0.66 0.62
C GLY A 349 -22.31 -1.45 1.43
N THR A 350 -21.88 -2.59 0.90
CA THR A 350 -20.92 -3.49 1.57
C THR A 350 -19.47 -2.96 1.49
N GLY A 351 -19.22 -1.96 0.63
CA GLY A 351 -17.89 -1.43 0.33
C GLY A 351 -16.96 -2.43 -0.37
N LEU A 352 -17.50 -3.57 -0.83
CA LEU A 352 -16.71 -4.63 -1.48
C LEU A 352 -16.83 -4.63 -3.00
N GLY A 353 -17.90 -4.05 -3.56
CA GLY A 353 -18.20 -4.15 -5.00
C GLY A 353 -17.08 -3.61 -5.91
N LEU A 354 -16.58 -2.40 -5.64
CA LEU A 354 -15.51 -1.79 -6.43
C LEU A 354 -14.15 -2.48 -6.22
N ALA A 355 -13.86 -2.90 -4.99
CA ALA A 355 -12.64 -3.67 -4.70
C ALA A 355 -12.62 -5.02 -5.44
N ILE A 356 -13.76 -5.73 -5.47
CA ILE A 356 -13.92 -6.98 -6.22
C ILE A 356 -13.78 -6.71 -7.72
N ALA A 357 -14.46 -5.69 -8.25
CA ALA A 357 -14.38 -5.30 -9.66
C ALA A 357 -12.93 -4.97 -10.10
N LYS A 358 -12.21 -4.17 -9.32
CA LYS A 358 -10.79 -3.85 -9.56
C LYS A 358 -9.93 -5.11 -9.59
N ALA A 359 -10.19 -6.04 -8.68
CA ALA A 359 -9.35 -7.22 -8.55
C ALA A 359 -9.62 -8.27 -9.66
N TYR A 360 -10.87 -8.40 -10.12
CA TYR A 360 -11.20 -9.15 -11.34
C TYR A 360 -10.57 -8.53 -12.60
N ALA A 361 -10.54 -7.20 -12.71
CA ALA A 361 -9.84 -6.51 -13.80
C ALA A 361 -8.34 -6.82 -13.81
N ASN A 362 -7.69 -6.73 -12.64
CA ASN A 362 -6.28 -7.05 -12.46
C ASN A 362 -5.96 -8.51 -12.77
N ALA A 363 -6.84 -9.45 -12.39
CA ALA A 363 -6.68 -10.86 -12.72
C ALA A 363 -6.72 -11.12 -14.24
N HIS A 364 -7.45 -10.29 -14.99
CA HIS A 364 -7.47 -10.28 -16.46
C HIS A 364 -6.26 -9.57 -17.10
N GLY A 365 -5.28 -9.14 -16.29
CA GLY A 365 -4.12 -8.39 -16.75
C GLY A 365 -4.42 -6.95 -17.14
N GLY A 366 -5.62 -6.46 -16.80
CA GLY A 366 -6.05 -5.09 -17.02
C GLY A 366 -6.11 -4.28 -15.74
N ASP A 367 -6.90 -3.22 -15.77
CA ASP A 367 -7.13 -2.36 -14.61
C ASP A 367 -8.50 -1.66 -14.67
N LEU A 368 -8.96 -1.11 -13.54
CA LEU A 368 -10.21 -0.36 -13.40
C LEU A 368 -9.94 1.08 -12.93
N TYR A 369 -10.40 2.06 -13.69
CA TYR A 369 -10.17 3.49 -13.43
C TYR A 369 -11.46 4.21 -13.09
N TYR A 370 -11.33 5.29 -12.33
CA TYR A 370 -12.39 6.26 -12.10
C TYR A 370 -12.06 7.56 -12.83
N GLU A 371 -13.02 8.08 -13.58
CA GLU A 371 -12.95 9.40 -14.21
C GLU A 371 -14.13 10.26 -13.71
N PRO A 372 -13.88 11.45 -13.16
CA PRO A 372 -14.95 12.39 -12.84
C PRO A 372 -15.57 12.92 -14.12
N THR A 373 -16.90 12.98 -14.18
CA THR A 373 -17.62 13.58 -15.31
C THR A 373 -18.28 14.89 -14.89
N LYS A 374 -18.79 15.67 -15.86
CA LYS A 374 -19.55 16.90 -15.57
C LYS A 374 -20.82 16.64 -14.74
N LYS A 375 -21.35 15.41 -14.78
CA LYS A 375 -22.53 14.96 -14.06
C LYS A 375 -22.37 13.46 -13.76
N GLY A 376 -21.99 13.11 -12.53
CA GLY A 376 -21.86 11.72 -12.08
C GLY A 376 -20.45 11.15 -12.16
N ALA A 377 -20.34 9.83 -11.98
CA ALA A 377 -19.09 9.09 -12.04
C ALA A 377 -18.99 8.27 -13.33
N ARG A 378 -17.77 8.09 -13.84
CA ARG A 378 -17.45 7.11 -14.89
C ARG A 378 -16.41 6.15 -14.37
N PHE A 379 -16.63 4.87 -14.62
CA PHE A 379 -15.68 3.81 -14.35
C PHE A 379 -15.27 3.11 -15.65
N ASP A 380 -13.97 2.98 -15.87
CA ASP A 380 -13.40 2.39 -17.08
C ASP A 380 -12.64 1.12 -16.75
N LEU A 381 -13.19 -0.02 -17.15
CA LEU A 381 -12.47 -1.28 -17.22
C LEU A 381 -11.61 -1.28 -18.47
N VAL A 382 -10.30 -1.46 -18.32
CA VAL A 382 -9.35 -1.54 -19.43
C VAL A 382 -8.61 -2.86 -19.34
N ILE A 383 -8.87 -3.79 -20.25
CA ILE A 383 -8.20 -5.09 -20.30
C ILE A 383 -7.39 -5.25 -21.59
N PRO A 384 -6.21 -5.90 -21.54
CA PRO A 384 -5.42 -6.15 -22.73
C PRO A 384 -6.16 -7.10 -23.67
N ARG A 385 -6.01 -6.89 -24.97
CA ARG A 385 -6.47 -7.82 -25.98
C ARG A 385 -5.72 -9.13 -25.81
N THR A 386 -6.44 -10.18 -25.43
CA THR A 386 -5.89 -11.53 -25.46
C THR A 386 -5.73 -11.95 -26.93
N GLY A 387 -4.52 -12.36 -27.29
CA GLY A 387 -4.06 -12.56 -28.68
C GLY A 387 -4.78 -13.66 -29.43
#